data_AF-A0A8T3XKQ5-F1
#
_entry.id   AF-A0A8T3XKQ5-F1
#
_cell.length_a   1.000
_cell.length_b   1.000
_cell.length_c   1.000
_cell.angle_alpha   90.00
_cell.angle_beta   90.00
_cell.angle_gamma   90.00
#
_symmetry.space_group_name_H-M   'P 1'
#
loop_
_entity.id
_entity.type
_entity.pdbx_description
1 polymer ?
#
loop_
_entity_poly.entity_id
_entity_poly.type
_entity_poly.pdbx_seq_one_letter_code
_entity_poly.pdbx_strand_id
1 'polypeptide(L)'
;MGGFHKKADAGLTILLIVVIVILLFGVLINFGRECRTNKDCGSESYCGSDFACHQYPTIQKTVVQYNLFLPAVILGIAIVFAAWILRKEQKTEVQAKVQEQVEIKPQEVEDISEPYYKPGNIKTP
;
A
#
# COMPACT_ATOMS: atom_id res chain seq x y z
N MET A 1 68.97 -18.51 -35.08
CA MET A 1 69.05 -18.39 -33.60
C MET A 1 68.49 -17.00 -33.26
N GLY A 2 67.27 -16.78 -32.77
CA GLY A 2 66.43 -17.57 -31.87
C GLY A 2 66.59 -17.02 -30.45
N GLY A 3 65.99 -15.87 -30.12
CA GLY A 3 66.31 -15.21 -28.85
C GLY A 3 65.50 -14.02 -28.35
N PHE A 4 64.24 -13.77 -28.77
CA PHE A 4 63.43 -12.67 -28.18
C PHE A 4 61.93 -12.92 -27.96
N HIS A 5 61.38 -14.13 -28.16
CA HIS A 5 59.93 -14.33 -28.10
C HIS A 5 59.32 -14.69 -26.72
N LYS A 6 60.11 -15.06 -25.71
CA LYS A 6 59.57 -15.68 -24.47
C LYS A 6 58.84 -14.75 -23.49
N LYS A 7 58.89 -13.42 -23.65
CA LYS A 7 58.23 -12.47 -22.72
C LYS A 7 56.96 -11.81 -23.30
N ALA A 8 56.83 -11.77 -24.63
CA ALA A 8 55.61 -11.26 -25.28
C ALA A 8 54.48 -12.29 -25.27
N ASP A 9 54.82 -13.58 -25.34
CA ASP A 9 53.83 -14.66 -25.29
C ASP A 9 53.07 -14.68 -23.95
N ALA A 10 53.77 -14.62 -22.81
CA ALA A 10 53.11 -14.78 -21.50
C ALA A 10 52.04 -13.70 -21.23
N GLY A 11 52.30 -12.44 -21.60
CA GLY A 11 51.33 -11.35 -21.43
C GLY A 11 50.11 -11.52 -22.33
N LEU A 12 50.32 -11.95 -23.57
CA LEU A 12 49.25 -12.20 -24.52
C LEU A 12 48.40 -13.41 -24.10
N THR A 13 49.01 -14.48 -23.59
CA THR A 13 48.29 -15.65 -23.08
C THR A 13 47.44 -15.30 -21.86
N ILE A 14 47.98 -14.52 -20.91
CA ILE A 14 47.22 -14.08 -19.73
C ILE A 14 46.02 -13.21 -20.14
N LEU A 15 46.24 -12.25 -21.05
CA LEU A 15 45.17 -11.39 -21.54
C LEU A 15 44.07 -12.19 -22.23
N LEU A 16 44.44 -13.17 -23.05
CA LEU A 16 43.51 -14.06 -23.72
C LEU A 16 42.72 -14.93 -22.74
N ILE A 17 43.36 -15.46 -21.69
CA ILE A 17 42.67 -16.20 -20.63
C ILE A 17 41.65 -15.30 -19.91
N VAL A 18 42.02 -14.07 -19.57
CA VAL A 18 41.09 -13.12 -18.93
C VAL A 18 39.87 -12.84 -19.80
N VAL A 19 40.07 -12.63 -21.11
CA VAL A 19 38.98 -12.42 -22.06
C VAL A 19 38.06 -13.63 -22.14
N ILE A 20 38.62 -14.85 -22.21
CA ILE A 20 37.84 -16.10 -22.23
C ILE A 20 37.03 -16.25 -20.94
N VAL A 21 37.62 -15.95 -19.78
CA VAL A 21 36.93 -16.02 -18.48
C VAL A 21 35.76 -15.03 -18.45
N ILE A 22 35.96 -13.77 -18.86
CA ILE A 22 34.89 -12.76 -18.91
C ILE A 22 33.76 -13.21 -19.85
N LEU A 23 34.09 -13.75 -21.03
CA LEU A 23 33.10 -14.29 -21.96
C LEU A 23 32.32 -15.46 -21.37
N LEU A 24 33.00 -16.41 -20.73
CA LEU A 24 32.33 -17.55 -20.08
C LEU A 24 31.40 -17.08 -18.96
N PHE A 25 31.85 -16.16 -18.10
CA PHE A 25 30.99 -15.59 -17.06
C PHE A 25 29.79 -14.84 -17.65
N GLY A 26 30.00 -14.05 -18.71
CA GLY A 26 28.93 -13.34 -19.41
C GLY A 26 27.89 -14.25 -20.06
N VAL A 27 28.32 -15.41 -20.56
CA VAL A 27 27.42 -16.43 -21.12
C VAL A 27 26.68 -17.17 -19.99
N LEU A 28 27.38 -17.57 -18.92
CA LEU A 28 26.81 -18.28 -17.77
C LEU A 28 25.70 -17.48 -17.08
N ILE A 29 25.87 -16.17 -16.90
CA ILE A 29 24.83 -15.31 -16.30
C ILE A 29 23.58 -15.16 -17.18
N ASN A 30 23.69 -15.44 -18.49
CA ASN A 30 22.59 -15.30 -19.44
C ASN A 30 21.82 -16.63 -19.64
N PHE A 31 22.47 -17.77 -19.43
CA PHE A 31 21.85 -19.10 -19.57
C PHE A 31 20.93 -19.50 -18.41
N GLY A 32 21.02 -18.84 -17.26
CA GLY A 32 20.26 -19.21 -16.06
C GLY A 32 18.92 -18.48 -15.87
N ARG A 33 18.46 -17.66 -16.82
CA ARG A 33 17.24 -16.85 -16.67
C ARG A 33 16.14 -17.37 -17.57
N GLU A 34 15.03 -17.83 -17.00
CA GLU A 34 13.83 -18.20 -17.76
C GLU A 34 13.01 -16.96 -18.16
N CYS A 35 13.03 -15.91 -17.33
CA CYS A 35 12.28 -14.68 -17.56
C CYS A 35 13.06 -13.42 -17.15
N ARG A 36 12.76 -12.28 -17.80
CA ARG A 36 13.22 -10.94 -17.38
C ARG A 36 12.06 -10.05 -16.95
N THR A 37 10.89 -10.30 -17.52
CA THR A 37 9.67 -9.55 -17.29
C THR A 37 8.49 -10.51 -17.18
N ASN A 38 7.40 -10.07 -16.57
CA ASN A 38 6.18 -10.88 -16.47
C ASN A 38 5.59 -11.26 -17.83
N LYS A 39 5.97 -10.55 -18.92
CA LYS A 39 5.52 -10.85 -20.29
C LYS A 39 6.21 -12.06 -20.89
N ASP A 40 7.35 -12.48 -20.34
CA ASP A 40 8.09 -13.66 -20.77
C ASP A 40 7.47 -14.95 -20.21
N CYS A 41 6.60 -14.83 -19.19
CA CYS A 41 5.87 -15.92 -18.57
C CYS A 41 4.45 -16.06 -19.15
N GLY A 42 3.82 -17.23 -18.97
CA GLY A 42 2.43 -17.47 -19.36
C GLY A 42 1.42 -16.58 -18.63
N SER A 43 0.19 -16.50 -19.15
CA SER A 43 -0.85 -15.57 -18.67
C SER A 43 -1.28 -15.77 -17.20
N GLU A 44 -1.04 -16.94 -16.61
CA GLU A 44 -1.30 -17.22 -15.19
C GLU A 44 0.00 -17.33 -14.36
N SER A 45 1.11 -16.78 -14.85
CA SER A 45 2.40 -16.80 -14.17
C SER A 45 3.06 -15.41 -14.12
N TYR A 46 3.95 -15.20 -13.15
CA TYR A 46 4.78 -14.00 -13.00
C TYR A 46 6.27 -14.35 -12.95
N CYS A 47 7.13 -13.40 -13.30
CA CYS A 47 8.57 -13.58 -13.23
C CYS A 47 9.06 -13.32 -11.80
N GLY A 48 9.65 -14.34 -11.17
CA GLY A 48 10.20 -14.25 -9.82
C GLY A 48 11.55 -13.55 -9.78
N SER A 49 12.01 -13.21 -8.57
CA SER A 49 13.35 -12.64 -8.34
C SER A 49 14.48 -13.64 -8.61
N ASP A 50 14.15 -14.92 -8.69
CA ASP A 50 15.00 -16.02 -9.11
C ASP A 50 15.09 -16.14 -10.64
N PHE A 51 14.46 -15.24 -11.40
CA PHE A 51 14.35 -15.28 -12.86
C PHE A 51 13.63 -16.54 -13.39
N ALA A 52 12.80 -17.17 -12.55
CA ALA A 52 11.93 -18.29 -12.92
C ALA A 52 10.46 -17.85 -12.99
N CYS A 53 9.65 -18.54 -13.80
CA CYS A 53 8.23 -18.26 -13.89
C CYS A 53 7.43 -18.99 -12.79
N HIS A 54 6.76 -18.23 -11.92
CA HIS A 54 5.94 -18.74 -10.83
C HIS A 54 4.45 -18.59 -11.14
N GLN A 55 3.61 -19.53 -10.73
CA GLN A 55 2.15 -19.40 -10.90
C GLN A 55 1.55 -18.40 -9.91
N TYR A 56 0.56 -17.62 -10.35
CA TYR A 56 -0.22 -16.80 -9.42
C TYR A 56 -0.98 -17.70 -8.44
N PRO A 57 -0.92 -17.44 -7.11
CA PRO A 57 -1.65 -18.23 -6.15
C PRO A 57 -3.16 -18.09 -6.41
N THR A 58 -3.84 -19.22 -6.62
CA THR A 58 -5.28 -19.31 -6.94
C THR A 58 -6.21 -18.88 -5.80
N ILE A 59 -5.65 -18.43 -4.66
CA ILE A 59 -6.38 -17.91 -3.50
C ILE A 59 -7.24 -16.69 -3.88
N GLN A 60 -6.94 -15.99 -4.98
CA GLN A 60 -7.82 -14.93 -5.48
C GLN A 60 -9.09 -15.44 -6.19
N LYS A 61 -9.20 -16.73 -6.54
CA LYS A 61 -10.44 -17.30 -7.11
C LYS A 61 -11.48 -17.68 -6.04
N THR A 62 -11.12 -17.70 -4.75
CA THR A 62 -12.05 -17.95 -3.63
C THR A 62 -12.56 -16.69 -2.94
N VAL A 63 -12.01 -15.51 -3.24
CA VAL A 63 -12.56 -14.22 -2.74
C VAL A 63 -13.92 -13.91 -3.38
N VAL A 64 -14.27 -14.57 -4.49
CA VAL A 64 -15.54 -14.36 -5.22
C VAL A 64 -16.73 -15.12 -4.61
N GLN A 65 -16.54 -15.85 -3.50
CA GLN A 65 -17.64 -16.56 -2.83
C GLN A 65 -17.82 -16.21 -1.35
N TYR A 66 -17.22 -15.13 -0.85
CA TYR A 66 -17.69 -14.57 0.41
C TYR A 66 -18.98 -13.81 0.14
N ASN A 67 -20.13 -14.47 0.35
CA ASN A 67 -21.44 -13.83 0.39
C ASN A 67 -21.47 -12.82 1.55
N LEU A 68 -21.04 -11.60 1.27
CA LEU A 68 -21.03 -10.46 2.20
C LEU A 68 -22.46 -9.99 2.57
N PHE A 69 -23.49 -10.60 1.98
CA PHE A 69 -24.88 -10.34 2.28
C PHE A 69 -25.21 -10.62 3.76
N LEU A 70 -24.78 -11.76 4.29
CA LEU A 70 -25.06 -12.12 5.69
C LEU A 70 -24.39 -11.16 6.70
N PRO A 71 -23.08 -10.84 6.60
CA PRO A 71 -22.47 -9.86 7.50
C PRO A 71 -23.05 -8.45 7.32
N ALA A 72 -23.44 -8.04 6.10
CA ALA A 72 -24.10 -6.75 5.88
C ALA A 72 -25.47 -6.67 6.56
N VAL A 73 -26.28 -7.74 6.53
CA VAL A 73 -27.57 -7.80 7.23
C VAL A 73 -27.39 -7.72 8.74
N ILE A 74 -26.42 -8.45 9.30
CA ILE A 74 -26.11 -8.39 10.74
C ILE A 74 -25.71 -6.96 11.15
N LEU A 75 -24.84 -6.32 10.37
CA LEU A 75 -24.41 -4.95 10.62
C LEU A 75 -25.59 -3.96 10.56
N GLY A 76 -26.46 -4.10 9.56
CA GLY A 76 -27.64 -3.25 9.40
C GLY A 76 -28.60 -3.37 10.59
N ILE A 77 -28.87 -4.61 11.04
CA ILE A 77 -29.73 -4.85 12.22
C ILE A 77 -29.10 -4.24 13.47
N ALA A 78 -27.79 -4.39 13.68
CA ALA A 78 -27.08 -3.83 14.83
C ALA A 78 -27.21 -2.30 14.90
N ILE A 79 -27.07 -1.61 13.75
CA ILE A 79 -27.22 -0.15 13.67
C ILE A 79 -28.65 0.29 14.02
N VAL A 80 -29.67 -0.41 13.51
CA VAL A 80 -31.08 -0.10 13.82
C VAL A 80 -31.38 -0.29 15.31
N PHE A 81 -30.87 -1.36 15.93
CA PHE A 81 -31.03 -1.58 17.37
C PHE A 81 -30.31 -0.52 18.20
N ALA A 82 -29.07 -0.18 17.85
CA ALA A 82 -28.33 0.87 18.52
C ALA A 82 -29.07 2.22 18.46
N ALA A 83 -29.57 2.59 17.28
CA ALA A 83 -30.36 3.80 17.10
C ALA A 83 -31.66 3.79 17.92
N TRP A 84 -32.32 2.63 18.06
CA TRP A 84 -33.53 2.51 18.85
C TRP A 84 -33.29 2.66 20.36
N ILE A 85 -32.20 2.08 20.87
CA ILE A 85 -31.80 2.21 22.28
C ILE A 85 -31.46 3.67 22.61
N LEU A 86 -30.59 4.30 21.81
CA LEU A 86 -30.18 5.69 22.03
C LEU A 86 -31.36 6.67 21.95
N ARG A 87 -32.36 6.40 21.11
CA ARG A 87 -33.58 7.22 21.00
C ARG A 87 -34.46 7.16 22.26
N LYS A 88 -34.38 6.08 23.06
CA LYS A 88 -35.12 5.99 24.34
C LYS A 88 -34.46 6.82 25.43
N GLU A 89 -33.12 6.86 25.48
CA GLU A 89 -32.38 7.57 26.53
C GLU A 89 -32.46 9.10 26.35
N GLN A 90 -32.40 9.60 25.10
CA GLN A 90 -32.54 11.03 24.83
C GLN A 90 -33.90 11.61 25.27
N LYS A 91 -34.98 10.83 25.26
CA LYS A 91 -36.29 11.33 25.74
C LYS A 91 -36.32 11.53 27.25
N THR A 92 -35.49 10.82 28.00
CA THR A 92 -35.43 10.90 29.47
C THR A 92 -34.54 12.06 29.93
N GLU A 93 -33.40 12.29 29.27
CA GLU A 93 -32.51 13.42 29.61
C GLU A 93 -33.05 14.78 29.17
N VAL A 94 -33.75 14.86 28.03
CA VAL A 94 -34.31 16.14 27.55
C VAL A 94 -35.44 16.61 28.47
N GLN A 95 -36.26 15.71 29.03
CA GLN A 95 -37.29 16.11 29.99
C GLN A 95 -36.72 16.51 31.35
N ALA A 96 -35.61 15.91 31.78
CA ALA A 96 -34.91 16.32 33.00
C ALA A 96 -34.25 17.70 32.86
N LYS A 97 -33.58 17.98 31.73
CA LYS A 97 -32.92 19.28 31.49
C LYS A 97 -33.89 20.43 31.20
N VAL A 98 -35.07 20.14 30.63
CA VAL A 98 -36.10 21.16 30.39
C VAL A 98 -36.77 21.61 31.69
N GLN A 99 -36.91 20.75 32.70
CA GLN A 99 -37.42 21.18 34.01
C GLN A 99 -36.41 22.03 34.81
N GLU A 100 -35.10 21.79 34.64
CA GLU A 100 -34.07 22.56 35.34
C GLU A 100 -33.83 23.97 34.74
N GLN A 101 -34.04 24.14 33.43
CA GLN A 101 -33.86 25.43 32.73
C GLN A 101 -35.06 26.39 32.84
N VAL A 102 -36.20 25.98 33.40
CA VAL A 102 -37.37 26.88 33.59
C VAL A 102 -37.26 27.70 34.88
N GLU A 103 -36.35 27.35 35.81
CA GLU A 103 -36.26 28.01 37.13
C GLU A 103 -35.01 28.90 37.33
N ILE A 104 -34.20 29.21 36.31
CA ILE A 104 -33.01 30.08 36.54
C ILE A 104 -32.81 31.16 35.48
N LYS A 105 -33.13 32.39 35.92
CA LYS A 105 -32.64 33.74 35.58
C LYS A 105 -32.91 34.34 34.18
N PRO A 106 -33.51 35.56 34.14
CA PRO A 106 -33.33 36.45 33.01
C PRO A 106 -31.87 36.90 32.99
N GLN A 107 -31.15 36.61 31.90
CA GLN A 107 -29.83 37.19 31.64
C GLN A 107 -29.89 38.24 30.54
N GLU A 108 -29.15 39.30 30.86
CA GLU A 108 -28.97 40.59 30.24
C GLU A 108 -28.32 40.46 28.85
N VAL A 109 -28.78 41.28 27.91
CA VAL A 109 -28.27 41.30 26.53
C VAL A 109 -26.91 42.00 26.53
N GLU A 110 -25.84 41.23 26.35
CA GLU A 110 -24.49 41.76 26.15
C GLU A 110 -24.24 41.96 24.64
N ASP A 111 -23.96 43.20 24.28
CA ASP A 111 -23.71 43.70 22.93
C ASP A 111 -22.35 43.20 22.41
N ILE A 112 -22.36 42.34 21.40
CA ILE A 112 -21.14 41.85 20.76
C ILE A 112 -21.04 42.48 19.37
N SER A 113 -20.57 43.73 19.35
CA SER A 113 -20.02 44.36 18.15
C SER A 113 -18.50 44.21 18.14
N GLU A 114 -17.95 43.10 17.65
CA GLU A 114 -16.56 43.08 17.19
C GLU A 114 -16.40 42.31 15.86
N PRO A 115 -15.70 42.91 14.87
CA PRO A 115 -15.65 42.37 13.52
C PRO A 115 -14.69 41.20 13.35
N TYR A 116 -15.19 40.29 12.53
CA TYR A 116 -14.64 39.04 12.04
C TYR A 116 -13.42 39.26 11.11
N TYR A 117 -12.41 38.40 11.26
CA TYR A 117 -11.33 38.07 10.31
C TYR A 117 -9.95 38.75 10.45
N LYS A 118 -8.94 37.94 10.78
CA LYS A 118 -7.52 38.16 10.46
C LYS A 118 -7.07 37.09 9.45
N PRO A 119 -6.73 37.43 8.19
CA PRO A 119 -6.15 36.47 7.25
C PRO A 119 -4.68 36.20 7.60
N GLY A 120 -4.39 34.94 7.92
CA GLY A 120 -3.03 34.44 8.15
C GLY A 120 -2.31 34.11 6.83
N ASN A 121 -1.04 34.52 6.73
CA ASN A 121 -0.14 34.30 5.60
C ASN A 121 0.11 32.81 5.32
N ILE A 122 -0.27 32.35 4.13
CA ILE A 122 0.11 31.04 3.60
C ILE A 122 1.44 31.21 2.85
N LYS A 123 2.51 30.60 3.36
CA LYS A 123 3.73 30.30 2.59
C LYS A 123 3.61 28.87 2.07
N THR A 124 3.61 28.69 0.76
CA THR A 124 3.69 27.38 0.10
C THR A 124 5.15 26.90 0.01
N PRO A 125 5.38 25.58 0.08
CA PRO A 125 6.70 24.96 -0.14
C PRO A 125 7.14 24.97 -1.59
#